data_AF-D5PIE1-F1
#
_entry.id   AF-D5PIE1-F1
#
_cell.length_a   1.000
_cell.length_b   1.000
_cell.length_c   1.000
_cell.angle_alpha   90.00
_cell.angle_beta   90.00
_cell.angle_gamma   90.00
#
_symmetry.space_group_name_H-M   'P 1'
#
loop_
_entity.id
_entity.type
_entity.pdbx_description
1 polymer ?
#
loop_
_entity_poly.entity_id
_entity_poly.type
_entity_poly.pdbx_seq_one_letter_code
_entity_poly.pdbx_strand_id
1 'polypeptide(L)'
;MSGLAPQHISAAAYLIGQVLDERRRFGHPIPSWLRDLHEAFSRAVSANGHQTCQTGSTPSRLETTAEQAQRLGVSERTIRRRAAREGVNRTAGRYLFERHDA
;
A
#
# COMPACT_ATOMS: atom_id res chain seq x y z
N MET A 1 8.59 15.42 32.48
CA MET A 1 7.51 15.46 31.46
C MET A 1 7.26 14.02 31.03
N SER A 2 6.15 13.42 31.45
CA SER A 2 5.83 12.03 31.07
C SER A 2 5.59 11.98 29.56
N GLY A 3 6.45 11.26 28.83
CA GLY A 3 6.27 11.06 27.40
C GLY A 3 4.93 10.39 27.11
N LEU A 4 4.26 10.80 26.03
CA LEU A 4 3.07 10.13 25.53
C LEU A 4 3.44 8.67 25.19
N ALA A 5 2.78 7.72 25.85
CA ALA A 5 2.94 6.32 25.53
C ALA A 5 2.53 6.03 24.08
N PRO A 6 3.16 5.08 23.37
CA PRO A 6 2.90 4.80 21.95
C PRO A 6 1.42 4.56 21.62
N GLN A 7 0.69 3.87 22.51
CA GLN A 7 -0.75 3.63 22.34
C GLN A 7 -1.59 4.91 22.30
N HIS A 8 -1.17 5.97 22.98
CA HIS A 8 -1.88 7.26 22.95
C HIS A 8 -1.68 7.97 21.61
N ILE A 9 -0.52 7.80 20.98
CA ILE A 9 -0.23 8.33 19.64
C ILE A 9 -1.12 7.61 18.61
N SER A 10 -1.23 6.28 18.70
CA SER A 10 -2.12 5.49 17.83
C SER A 10 -3.60 5.86 18.02
N ALA A 11 -4.04 6.00 19.27
CA ALA A 11 -5.42 6.41 19.56
C ALA A 11 -5.73 7.82 19.02
N ALA A 12 -4.80 8.76 19.19
CA ALA A 12 -4.93 10.11 18.63
C ALA A 12 -4.99 10.10 17.10
N ALA A 13 -4.11 9.34 16.43
CA ALA A 13 -4.13 9.18 14.98
C ALA A 13 -5.48 8.65 14.48
N TYR A 14 -6.01 7.62 15.14
CA TYR A 14 -7.32 7.04 14.83
C TYR A 14 -8.45 8.06 14.93
N LEU A 15 -8.52 8.80 16.06
CA LEU A 15 -9.58 9.80 16.27
C LEU A 15 -9.51 10.94 15.25
N ILE A 16 -8.30 11.42 14.92
CA ILE A 16 -8.11 12.45 13.91
C ILE A 16 -8.57 11.95 12.53
N GLY A 17 -8.26 10.69 12.19
CA GLY A 17 -8.75 10.04 10.98
C GLY A 17 -10.28 10.02 10.89
N GLN A 18 -10.97 9.67 11.98
CA GLN A 18 -12.44 9.68 12.05
C GLN A 18 -13.01 11.07 11.77
N VAL A 19 -12.47 12.12 12.38
CA VAL A 19 -12.92 13.50 12.15
C VAL A 19 -12.70 13.93 10.70
N LEU A 20 -11.59 13.54 10.09
CA LEU A 20 -11.33 13.82 8.67
C LEU A 20 -12.34 13.13 7.76
N ASP A 21 -12.64 11.86 8.01
CA ASP A 21 -13.58 11.09 7.21
C ASP A 21 -15.01 11.60 7.36
N GLU A 22 -15.41 11.98 8.58
CA GLU A 22 -16.69 12.64 8.84
C GLU A 22 -16.82 13.94 8.05
N ARG A 23 -15.80 14.81 8.12
CA ARG A 23 -15.78 16.07 7.35
C ARG A 23 -15.85 15.84 5.85
N ARG A 24 -15.13 14.84 5.32
CA ARG A 24 -15.19 14.47 3.89
C ARG A 24 -16.59 14.00 3.51
N ARG A 25 -17.19 13.15 4.35
CA ARG A 25 -18.52 12.57 4.10
C ARG A 25 -19.61 13.63 4.06
N PHE A 26 -19.55 14.62 4.92
CA PHE A 26 -20.53 15.72 4.97
C PHE A 26 -20.13 16.95 4.13
N GLY A 27 -19.01 16.87 3.39
CA GLY A 27 -18.55 17.96 2.52
C GLY A 27 -18.07 19.21 3.26
N HIS A 28 -17.71 19.07 4.54
CA HIS A 28 -17.17 20.18 5.32
C HIS A 28 -15.73 20.51 4.90
N PRO A 29 -15.34 21.79 4.89
CA PRO A 29 -13.96 22.16 4.64
C PRO A 29 -13.05 21.53 5.71
N ILE A 30 -11.91 21.00 5.26
CA ILE A 30 -10.88 20.42 6.12
C ILE A 30 -9.83 21.49 6.38
N PRO A 31 -9.68 21.97 7.63
CA PRO A 31 -8.63 22.92 7.96
C PRO A 31 -7.24 22.34 7.70
N SER A 32 -6.30 23.16 7.22
CA SER A 32 -4.92 22.74 6.94
C SER A 32 -4.25 22.15 8.18
N TRP A 33 -4.38 22.80 9.33
CA TRP A 33 -3.80 22.33 10.60
C TRP A 33 -4.25 20.91 10.98
N LEU A 34 -5.48 20.52 10.63
CA LEU A 34 -6.00 19.18 10.93
C LEU A 34 -5.35 18.12 10.04
N ARG A 35 -5.09 18.47 8.79
CA ARG A 35 -4.36 17.64 7.82
C ARG A 35 -2.91 17.46 8.26
N ASP A 36 -2.25 18.55 8.63
CA ASP A 36 -0.86 18.56 9.09
C ASP A 36 -0.70 17.73 10.37
N LEU A 37 -1.66 17.86 11.29
CA LEU A 37 -1.71 17.07 12.52
C LEU A 37 -1.88 15.58 12.23
N HIS A 38 -2.84 15.21 11.37
CA HIS A 38 -3.04 13.81 10.97
C HIS A 38 -1.79 13.22 10.33
N GLU A 39 -1.09 13.97 9.50
CA GLU A 39 0.14 13.53 8.86
C GLU A 39 1.27 13.32 9.88
N ALA A 40 1.44 14.24 10.84
CA ALA A 40 2.44 14.10 11.90
C ALA A 40 2.22 12.85 12.74
N PHE A 41 0.97 12.60 13.15
CA PHE A 41 0.60 11.40 13.91
C PHE A 41 0.72 10.13 13.09
N SER A 42 0.29 10.15 11.82
CA SER A 42 0.43 9.00 10.91
C SER A 42 1.90 8.61 10.74
N ARG A 43 2.80 9.60 10.57
CA ARG A 43 4.24 9.36 10.50
C ARG A 43 4.77 8.75 11.80
N ALA A 44 4.33 9.25 12.96
CA ALA A 44 4.74 8.71 14.26
C ALA A 44 4.27 7.27 14.47
N VAL A 45 3.06 6.92 14.04
CA VAL A 45 2.53 5.55 14.09
C VAL A 45 3.29 4.64 13.12
N SER A 46 3.54 5.07 11.89
CA SER A 46 4.32 4.29 10.92
C SER A 46 5.77 4.09 11.34
N ALA A 47 6.40 5.08 11.98
CA ALA A 47 7.75 4.96 12.52
C ALA A 47 7.84 3.94 13.67
N ASN A 48 6.76 3.76 14.43
CA ASN A 48 6.64 2.73 15.47
C ASN A 48 6.33 1.32 14.92
N GLY A 49 6.36 1.15 13.60
CA GLY A 49 6.28 -0.13 12.92
C GLY A 49 4.86 -0.48 12.51
N HIS A 50 4.64 -0.60 11.19
CA HIS A 50 3.66 -1.55 10.71
C HIS A 50 4.09 -2.92 11.25
N GLN A 51 3.28 -3.57 12.08
CA GLN A 51 3.41 -5.00 12.28
C GLN A 51 3.17 -5.64 10.92
N THR A 52 4.26 -5.88 10.18
CA THR A 52 4.22 -6.74 9.01
C THR A 52 3.83 -8.10 9.55
N CYS A 53 2.58 -8.49 9.30
CA CYS A 53 2.19 -9.88 9.41
C CYS A 53 3.13 -10.64 8.48
N GLN A 54 4.21 -11.22 9.01
CA GLN A 54 5.06 -12.15 8.28
C GLN A 54 4.23 -13.43 8.09
N THR A 55 3.31 -13.41 7.13
CA THR A 55 2.85 -14.64 6.50
C THR A 55 4.06 -15.20 5.76
N GLY A 56 4.65 -16.26 6.31
CA GLY A 56 5.88 -16.89 5.85
C GLY A 56 5.77 -17.51 4.45
N SER A 57 5.76 -16.66 3.43
CA SER A 57 6.00 -17.03 2.05
C SER A 57 7.33 -16.42 1.65
N THR A 58 8.30 -17.26 1.28
CA THR A 58 9.56 -16.87 0.65
C THR A 58 9.27 -15.80 -0.40
N PRO A 59 10.03 -14.68 -0.47
CA PRO A 59 9.75 -13.64 -1.45
C PRO A 59 9.95 -14.21 -2.85
N SER A 60 8.87 -14.69 -3.47
CA SER A 60 8.83 -14.98 -4.90
C SER A 60 9.09 -13.66 -5.60
N ARG A 61 10.16 -13.60 -6.39
CA ARG A 61 10.49 -12.40 -7.15
C ARG A 61 9.33 -12.13 -8.11
N LEU A 62 8.70 -10.97 -7.96
CA LEU A 62 7.63 -10.54 -8.87
C LEU A 62 8.26 -9.93 -10.12
N GLU A 63 7.91 -10.47 -11.29
CA GLU A 63 8.29 -9.95 -12.59
C GLU A 63 7.17 -9.09 -13.17
N THR A 64 7.55 -7.97 -13.79
CA THR A 64 6.66 -7.10 -14.57
C THR A 64 6.42 -7.65 -15.99
N THR A 65 5.46 -7.07 -16.72
CA THR A 65 5.23 -7.42 -18.13
C THR A 65 6.46 -7.19 -19.00
N ALA A 66 7.26 -6.18 -18.69
CA ALA A 66 8.49 -5.85 -19.42
C ALA A 66 9.58 -6.90 -19.18
N GLU A 67 9.79 -7.31 -17.93
CA GLU A 67 10.77 -8.35 -17.58
C GLU A 67 10.39 -9.71 -18.17
N GLN A 68 9.10 -10.08 -18.12
CA GLN A 68 8.57 -11.28 -18.77
C GLN A 68 8.73 -11.24 -20.30
N ALA A 69 8.47 -10.08 -20.91
CA ALA A 69 8.63 -9.88 -22.35
C ALA A 69 10.09 -10.07 -22.78
N GLN A 70 11.03 -9.49 -22.03
CA GLN A 70 12.46 -9.65 -22.24
C GLN A 70 12.90 -11.12 -22.07
N ARG A 71 12.44 -11.79 -21.00
CA ARG A 71 12.78 -13.18 -20.71
C ARG A 71 12.28 -14.16 -21.78
N LEU A 72 11.08 -13.94 -22.29
CA LEU A 72 10.45 -14.80 -23.29
C LEU A 72 10.76 -14.39 -24.74
N GLY A 73 11.47 -13.27 -24.96
CA GLY A 73 11.77 -12.76 -26.29
C GLY A 73 10.53 -12.33 -27.08
N VAL A 74 9.48 -11.87 -26.40
CA VAL A 74 8.21 -11.44 -27.02
C VAL A 74 7.88 -10.00 -26.66
N SER A 75 6.91 -9.40 -27.36
CA SER A 75 6.43 -8.07 -27.01
C SER A 75 5.60 -8.06 -25.72
N GLU A 76 5.65 -6.95 -24.97
CA GLU A 76 4.81 -6.74 -23.78
C GLU A 76 3.32 -6.91 -24.05
N ARG A 77 2.86 -6.53 -25.26
CA ARG A 77 1.46 -6.71 -25.69
C ARG A 77 1.06 -8.19 -25.67
N THR A 78 1.97 -9.07 -26.09
CA THR A 78 1.75 -10.52 -26.07
C THR A 78 1.59 -11.03 -24.64
N ILE A 79 2.45 -10.57 -23.72
CA ILE A 79 2.38 -10.92 -22.30
C ILE A 79 1.08 -10.44 -21.68
N ARG A 80 0.68 -9.17 -21.89
CA ARG A 80 -0.59 -8.62 -21.36
C ARG A 80 -1.81 -9.40 -21.86
N ARG A 81 -1.81 -9.82 -23.14
CA ARG A 81 -2.89 -10.62 -23.72
C ARG A 81 -2.96 -12.03 -23.12
N ARG A 82 -1.80 -12.67 -22.89
CA ARG A 82 -1.73 -13.98 -22.20
C ARG A 82 -2.21 -13.87 -20.76
N ALA A 83 -1.75 -12.85 -20.03
CA ALA A 83 -2.16 -12.59 -18.65
C ALA A 83 -3.67 -12.40 -18.50
N ALA A 84 -4.30 -11.65 -19.42
CA ALA A 84 -5.75 -11.48 -19.44
C ALA A 84 -6.49 -12.80 -19.70
N ARG A 85 -5.96 -13.67 -20.57
CA ARG A 85 -6.54 -14.99 -20.87
C ARG A 85 -6.37 -15.97 -19.71
N GLU A 86 -5.24 -15.91 -19.01
CA GLU A 86 -4.88 -16.80 -17.91
C GLU A 86 -5.43 -16.32 -16.55
N GLY A 87 -6.17 -15.20 -16.52
CA GLY A 87 -6.82 -14.71 -15.32
C GLY A 87 -5.86 -14.10 -14.28
N VAL A 88 -4.67 -13.69 -14.69
CA VAL A 88 -3.69 -13.07 -13.78
C VAL A 88 -4.24 -11.74 -13.27
N ASN A 89 -4.32 -11.59 -11.95
CA ASN A 89 -4.82 -10.38 -11.32
C ASN A 89 -3.84 -9.22 -11.46
N ARG A 90 -4.38 -8.00 -11.48
CA ARG A 90 -3.58 -6.78 -11.46
C ARG A 90 -3.40 -6.30 -10.02
N THR A 91 -2.17 -5.92 -9.69
CA THR A 91 -1.84 -5.25 -8.43
C THR A 91 -1.40 -3.83 -8.75
N ALA A 92 -2.07 -2.84 -8.15
CA ALA A 92 -1.84 -1.42 -8.45
C ALA A 92 -1.86 -1.07 -9.96
N GLY A 93 -2.78 -1.71 -10.72
CA GLY A 93 -2.95 -1.49 -12.15
C GLY A 93 -1.92 -2.20 -13.05
N ARG A 94 -1.01 -3.01 -12.49
CA ARG A 94 0.04 -3.73 -13.24
C ARG A 94 -0.16 -5.24 -13.14
N TYR A 95 0.16 -5.98 -14.21
CA TYR A 95 0.29 -7.43 -14.14
C TYR A 95 1.63 -7.76 -13.48
N LEU A 96 1.58 -8.57 -12.43
CA LEU A 96 2.75 -9.10 -11.74
C LEU A 96 2.72 -10.62 -11.88
N PHE A 97 3.88 -11.21 -12.17
CA PHE A 97 4.04 -12.65 -12.35
C PHE A 97 4.99 -13.16 -11.29
N GLU A 98 4.64 -14.27 -10.64
CA GLU A 98 5.59 -14.95 -9.77
C GLU A 98 6.66 -15.63 -10.62
N ARG A 99 7.91 -15.34 -10.31
CA ARG A 99 9.04 -16.05 -10.90
C ARG A 99 9.18 -17.40 -10.20
N HIS A 100 8.85 -18.47 -10.90
CA HIS A 100 9.29 -19.80 -10.54
C HIS A 100 10.65 -20.05 -11.18
N ASP A 101 11.72 -19.94 -10.39
CA ASP A 101 13.00 -20.54 -10.76
C ASP A 101 12.81 -22.06 -10.64
N ALA A 102 12.75 -22.73 -11.79
CA ALA A 102 12.80 -24.19 -11.87
C ALA A 102 14.26 -24.66 -11.91
#